data_AF-A0A2Z4ILJ0-F1
#
_entry.id   AF-A0A2Z4ILJ0-F1
#
_cell.length_a   1.000
_cell.length_b   1.000
_cell.length_c   1.000
_cell.angle_alpha   90.00
_cell.angle_beta   90.00
_cell.angle_gamma   90.00
#
_symmetry.space_group_name_H-M   'P 1'
#
loop_
_entity.id
_entity.type
_entity.pdbx_description
1 polymer ?
#
loop_
_entity_poly.entity_id
_entity_poly.type
_entity_poly.pdbx_seq_one_letter_code
_entity_poly.pdbx_strand_id
1 'polypeptide(L)'
;MKKTLIIVGILAALGFSIFAYLGGFKDYPITVIEQESLHLYGLTYRGTPQDEGLKNTFQTIEAALTEEAEATLHTIYYVEPAGKLDTMKVFVGLDKTNDGMKADWEEKVIQGNQFLVADLRYDKWVMPRPATIKEDMQAFAVEHHLTLSGIFIDRLLREDHVQVWAPIVKKK
;
A
#
# COMPACT_ATOMS: atom_id res chain seq x y z
N MET A 1 -38.24 -21.30 15.72
CA MET A 1 -38.28 -20.07 14.89
C MET A 1 -37.91 -18.82 15.68
N LYS A 2 -38.65 -18.41 16.73
CA LYS A 2 -38.31 -17.20 17.53
C LYS A 2 -36.90 -17.21 18.13
N LYS A 3 -36.49 -18.33 18.75
CA LYS A 3 -35.14 -18.50 19.33
C LYS A 3 -34.04 -18.43 18.26
N THR A 4 -34.28 -19.01 17.08
CA THR A 4 -33.36 -18.97 15.94
C THR A 4 -33.18 -17.54 15.43
N LEU A 5 -34.26 -16.76 15.31
CA LEU A 5 -34.17 -15.35 14.92
C LEU A 5 -33.38 -14.50 15.93
N ILE A 6 -33.58 -14.75 17.23
CA ILE A 6 -32.83 -14.05 18.29
C ILE A 6 -31.34 -14.38 18.19
N ILE A 7 -30.98 -15.65 18.01
CA ILE A 7 -29.58 -16.07 17.86
C ILE A 7 -28.94 -15.44 16.61
N VAL A 8 -29.64 -15.47 15.46
CA VAL A 8 -29.15 -14.83 14.23
C VAL A 8 -29.00 -13.32 14.42
N GLY A 9 -29.95 -12.66 15.10
CA GLY A 9 -29.86 -11.23 15.42
C GLY A 9 -28.67 -10.88 16.30
N ILE A 10 -28.38 -11.69 17.33
CA ILE A 10 -27.22 -11.51 18.20
C ILE A 10 -25.91 -11.71 17.42
N LEU A 11 -25.83 -12.75 16.59
CA LEU A 11 -24.65 -12.99 15.76
C LEU A 11 -24.42 -11.87 14.75
N ALA A 12 -25.48 -11.36 14.12
CA ALA A 12 -25.39 -10.23 13.21
C ALA A 12 -24.93 -8.94 13.92
N ALA A 13 -25.49 -8.64 15.11
CA ALA A 13 -25.10 -7.48 15.89
C ALA A 13 -23.64 -7.58 16.36
N LEU A 14 -23.18 -8.78 16.76
CA LEU A 14 -21.81 -9.02 17.16
C LEU A 14 -20.85 -8.87 15.97
N GLY A 15 -21.16 -9.49 14.83
CA GLY A 15 -20.38 -9.36 13.61
C GLY A 15 -20.29 -7.91 13.12
N PHE A 16 -21.40 -7.17 13.17
CA PHE A 16 -21.44 -5.75 12.83
C PHE A 16 -20.55 -4.91 13.75
N SER A 17 -20.62 -5.17 15.06
CA SER A 17 -19.80 -4.47 16.05
C SER A 17 -18.30 -4.71 15.81
N ILE A 18 -17.92 -5.95 15.48
CA ILE A 18 -16.54 -6.30 15.14
C ILE A 18 -16.11 -5.57 13.86
N PHE A 19 -16.90 -5.60 12.79
CA PHE A 19 -16.59 -4.94 11.53
C PHE A 19 -16.39 -3.41 11.71
N ALA A 20 -17.29 -2.76 12.47
CA ALA A 20 -17.18 -1.35 12.76
C ALA A 20 -15.94 -1.03 13.62
N TYR A 21 -15.62 -1.87 14.61
CA TYR A 21 -14.43 -1.72 15.46
C TYR A 21 -13.12 -1.82 14.67
N LEU A 22 -13.05 -2.76 13.72
CA LEU A 22 -11.88 -2.93 12.83
C LEU A 22 -11.70 -1.78 11.82
N GLY A 23 -12.70 -0.88 11.71
CA GLY A 23 -12.63 0.30 10.86
C GLY A 23 -13.36 0.18 9.54
N GLY A 24 -14.16 -0.86 9.30
CA GLY A 24 -14.78 -1.14 7.99
C GLY A 24 -15.76 -0.08 7.43
N PHE A 25 -16.10 0.96 8.21
CA PHE A 25 -16.91 2.11 7.78
C PHE A 25 -16.15 3.43 7.74
N LYS A 26 -14.87 3.44 8.13
CA LYS A 26 -14.11 4.69 8.11
C LYS A 26 -13.85 5.05 6.65
N ASP A 27 -14.15 6.28 6.27
CA ASP A 27 -13.53 6.88 5.10
C ASP A 27 -12.07 7.20 5.45
N TYR A 28 -11.18 7.08 4.48
CA TYR A 28 -9.78 7.46 4.62
C TYR A 28 -9.53 8.80 3.92
N PRO A 29 -8.75 9.71 4.51
CA PRO A 29 -8.47 10.98 3.88
C PRO A 29 -7.56 10.78 2.68
N ILE A 30 -7.91 11.45 1.58
CA ILE A 30 -7.06 11.64 0.40
C ILE A 30 -6.63 13.10 0.38
N THR A 31 -5.31 13.35 0.36
CA THR A 31 -4.74 14.70 0.41
C THR A 31 -3.63 14.87 -0.60
N VAL A 32 -3.42 16.11 -1.05
CA VAL A 32 -2.23 16.48 -1.81
C VAL A 32 -1.15 16.92 -0.84
N ILE A 33 0.04 16.35 -0.99
CA ILE A 33 1.23 16.79 -0.26
C ILE A 33 2.29 17.29 -1.22
N GLU A 34 3.09 18.24 -0.76
CA GLU A 34 4.32 18.65 -1.43
C GLU A 34 5.45 17.75 -0.96
N GLN A 35 6.09 17.06 -1.90
CA GLN A 35 7.22 16.20 -1.64
C GLN A 35 8.09 16.22 -2.89
N GLU A 36 9.40 16.34 -2.70
CA GLU A 36 10.39 16.20 -3.77
C GLU A 36 10.39 14.76 -4.32
N SER A 37 11.28 14.47 -5.27
CA SER A 37 11.35 13.12 -5.85
C SER A 37 11.61 12.08 -4.76
N LEU A 38 10.90 10.95 -4.84
CA LEU A 38 11.08 9.85 -3.90
C LEU A 38 12.16 8.92 -4.42
N HIS A 39 13.19 8.69 -3.61
CA HIS A 39 14.24 7.72 -3.88
C HIS A 39 13.95 6.46 -3.09
N LEU A 40 13.86 5.32 -3.77
CA LEU A 40 13.62 4.03 -3.14
C LEU A 40 14.74 3.06 -3.50
N TYR A 41 15.24 2.33 -2.53
CA TYR A 41 16.34 1.38 -2.70
C TYR A 41 15.88 -0.01 -2.29
N GLY A 42 16.05 -1.00 -3.17
CA GLY A 42 15.59 -2.35 -2.85
C GLY A 42 15.66 -3.31 -4.02
N LEU A 43 14.70 -4.24 -4.08
CA LEU A 43 14.71 -5.37 -5.00
C LEU A 43 13.38 -5.49 -5.74
N THR A 44 13.43 -5.77 -7.04
CA THR A 44 12.25 -6.18 -7.81
C THR A 44 12.15 -7.70 -7.85
N TYR A 45 11.00 -8.21 -7.44
CA TYR A 45 10.60 -9.58 -7.61
C TYR A 45 9.63 -9.74 -8.79
N ARG A 46 9.75 -10.85 -9.52
CA ARG A 46 8.80 -11.28 -10.55
C ARG A 46 8.58 -12.79 -10.44
N GLY A 47 7.33 -13.18 -10.22
CA GLY A 47 6.93 -14.57 -10.02
C GLY A 47 5.51 -14.64 -9.48
N THR A 48 5.16 -15.64 -8.67
CA THR A 48 3.81 -15.74 -8.09
C THR A 48 3.79 -15.31 -6.61
N PRO A 49 2.61 -14.98 -6.04
CA PRO A 49 2.46 -14.67 -4.62
C PRO A 49 2.92 -15.74 -3.63
N GLN A 50 2.96 -17.02 -4.04
CA GLN A 50 3.28 -18.14 -3.14
C GLN A 50 4.73 -18.62 -3.23
N ASP A 51 5.50 -18.05 -4.14
CA ASP A 51 6.89 -18.45 -4.38
C ASP A 51 7.80 -17.85 -3.29
N GLU A 52 8.75 -18.67 -2.84
CA GLU A 52 9.71 -18.31 -1.80
C GLU A 52 10.54 -17.08 -2.18
N GLY A 53 10.73 -16.81 -3.47
CA GLY A 53 11.41 -15.62 -3.95
C GLY A 53 10.76 -14.32 -3.47
N LEU A 54 9.42 -14.25 -3.39
CA LEU A 54 8.72 -13.09 -2.85
C LEU A 54 9.02 -12.92 -1.36
N LYS A 55 8.88 -14.00 -0.59
CA LYS A 55 9.14 -14.00 0.84
C LYS A 55 10.59 -13.60 1.13
N ASN A 56 11.55 -14.18 0.42
CA ASN A 56 12.96 -13.85 0.57
C ASN A 56 13.22 -12.38 0.25
N THR A 57 12.58 -11.84 -0.80
CA THR A 57 12.69 -10.41 -1.14
C THR A 57 12.22 -9.53 0.01
N PHE A 58 11.04 -9.78 0.58
CA PHE A 58 10.56 -9.03 1.75
C PHE A 58 11.49 -9.17 2.95
N GLN A 59 11.88 -10.39 3.29
CA GLN A 59 12.77 -10.66 4.44
C GLN A 59 14.12 -9.96 4.31
N THR A 60 14.71 -9.91 3.11
CA THR A 60 15.96 -9.19 2.86
C THR A 60 15.83 -7.69 3.12
N ILE A 61 14.73 -7.07 2.67
CA ILE A 61 14.51 -5.63 2.86
C ILE A 61 14.11 -5.31 4.32
N GLU A 62 13.27 -6.13 4.95
CA GLU A 62 12.86 -5.97 6.36
C GLU A 62 14.04 -6.16 7.33
N ALA A 63 14.97 -7.07 7.03
CA ALA A 63 16.19 -7.21 7.81
C ALA A 63 17.01 -5.91 7.80
N ALA A 64 17.14 -5.27 6.63
CA ALA A 64 17.82 -3.97 6.51
C ALA A 64 17.05 -2.83 7.18
N LEU A 65 15.72 -2.85 7.19
CA LEU A 65 14.90 -1.86 7.92
C LEU A 65 15.24 -1.83 9.42
N THR A 66 15.57 -2.98 10.01
CA THR A 66 15.96 -3.08 11.43
C THR A 66 17.29 -2.37 11.72
N GLU A 67 18.17 -2.26 10.72
CA GLU A 67 19.44 -1.53 10.78
C GLU A 67 19.23 -0.01 10.55
N GLU A 68 18.08 0.39 10.00
CA GLU A 68 17.78 1.72 9.46
C GLU A 68 16.57 2.35 10.17
N ALA A 69 16.76 2.81 11.42
CA ALA A 69 15.67 3.21 12.33
C ALA A 69 14.71 4.31 11.82
N GLU A 70 15.07 5.05 10.76
CA GLU A 70 14.22 6.07 10.14
C GLU A 70 13.69 5.72 8.75
N ALA A 71 14.07 4.55 8.20
CA ALA A 71 13.58 4.11 6.91
C ALA A 71 12.13 3.63 7.01
N THR A 72 11.40 3.71 5.89
CA THR A 72 10.06 3.15 5.75
C THR A 72 10.05 2.15 4.61
N LEU A 73 9.38 1.01 4.82
CA LEU A 73 9.16 0.00 3.79
C LEU A 73 8.15 0.50 2.75
N HIS A 74 8.50 0.34 1.49
CA HIS A 74 7.66 0.70 0.36
C HIS A 74 7.50 -0.47 -0.61
N THR A 75 6.34 -0.52 -1.26
CA THR A 75 6.13 -1.44 -2.39
C THR A 75 5.51 -0.76 -3.59
N ILE A 76 5.86 -1.24 -4.79
CA ILE A 76 5.29 -0.78 -6.06
C ILE A 76 4.90 -2.01 -6.88
N TYR A 77 3.60 -2.23 -7.05
CA TYR A 77 3.07 -3.30 -7.88
C TYR A 77 2.94 -2.82 -9.33
N TYR A 78 3.90 -3.20 -10.17
CA TYR A 78 3.83 -2.97 -11.62
C TYR A 78 2.82 -3.90 -12.29
N VAL A 79 2.67 -5.11 -11.75
CA VAL A 79 1.65 -6.09 -12.15
C VAL A 79 1.07 -6.68 -10.89
N GLU A 80 -0.21 -6.42 -10.64
CA GLU A 80 -0.95 -7.04 -9.53
C GLU A 80 -1.46 -8.43 -9.93
N PRO A 81 -1.29 -9.43 -9.08
CA PRO A 81 -1.84 -10.76 -9.31
C PRO A 81 -3.35 -10.76 -9.01
N ALA A 82 -4.18 -11.36 -9.89
CA ALA A 82 -5.60 -11.57 -9.59
C ALA A 82 -5.83 -12.81 -8.71
N GLY A 83 -4.87 -13.73 -8.69
CA GLY A 83 -4.88 -14.97 -7.92
C GLY A 83 -3.48 -15.46 -7.54
N LYS A 84 -3.44 -16.51 -6.70
CA LYS A 84 -2.21 -17.05 -6.10
C LYS A 84 -1.19 -17.61 -7.10
N LEU A 85 -1.64 -17.95 -8.31
CA LEU A 85 -0.80 -18.52 -9.37
C LEU A 85 -0.47 -17.50 -10.47
N ASP A 86 -1.01 -16.29 -10.39
CA ASP A 86 -0.76 -15.26 -11.39
C ASP A 86 0.62 -14.67 -11.20
N THR A 87 1.25 -14.32 -12.32
CA THR A 87 2.53 -13.62 -12.27
C THR A 87 2.31 -12.19 -11.82
N MET A 88 3.02 -11.80 -10.77
CA MET A 88 3.14 -10.44 -10.30
C MET A 88 4.55 -9.90 -10.57
N LYS A 89 4.64 -8.58 -10.57
CA LYS A 89 5.92 -7.87 -10.57
C LYS A 89 5.82 -6.76 -9.54
N VAL A 90 6.63 -6.86 -8.49
CA VAL A 90 6.62 -5.93 -7.35
C VAL A 90 8.04 -5.48 -7.05
N PHE A 91 8.22 -4.19 -6.83
CA PHE A 91 9.40 -3.66 -6.17
C PHE A 91 9.14 -3.55 -4.68
N VAL A 92 10.12 -3.94 -3.86
CA VAL A 92 10.11 -3.82 -2.40
C VAL A 92 11.38 -3.10 -1.99
N GLY A 93 11.27 -2.00 -1.24
CA GLY A 93 12.45 -1.18 -0.91
C GLY A 93 12.22 -0.16 0.20
N LEU A 94 13.27 0.58 0.54
CA LEU A 94 13.32 1.58 1.60
C LEU A 94 13.52 2.99 1.01
N ASP A 95 13.01 4.02 1.68
CA ASP A 95 13.18 5.44 1.31
C ASP A 95 14.50 6.06 1.80
N LYS A 96 15.21 5.37 2.70
CA LYS A 96 16.50 5.77 3.25
C LYS A 96 17.45 4.58 3.32
N THR A 97 18.74 4.89 3.22
CA THR A 97 19.85 3.95 3.49
C THR A 97 21.03 4.75 4.06
N ASN A 98 21.53 4.35 5.24
CA ASN A 98 22.60 5.03 5.95
C ASN A 98 23.99 4.65 5.43
N ASP A 99 24.18 3.38 5.04
CA ASP A 99 25.47 2.84 4.58
C ASP A 99 25.63 2.79 3.05
N GLY A 100 24.71 3.44 2.33
CA GLY A 100 24.65 3.40 0.87
C GLY A 100 24.03 2.11 0.34
N MET A 101 23.71 2.13 -0.96
CA MET A 101 23.01 1.03 -1.64
C MET A 101 23.80 -0.28 -1.54
N LYS A 102 23.19 -1.33 -0.95
CA LYS A 102 23.77 -2.69 -0.96
C LYS A 102 23.99 -3.13 -2.43
N ALA A 103 25.04 -3.91 -2.68
CA ALA A 103 25.54 -4.16 -4.04
C ALA A 103 24.53 -4.79 -5.02
N ASP A 104 23.52 -5.47 -4.49
CA ASP A 104 22.45 -6.15 -5.22
C ASP A 104 21.15 -5.34 -5.31
N TRP A 105 21.08 -4.18 -4.66
CA TRP A 105 19.89 -3.33 -4.67
C TRP A 105 19.86 -2.43 -5.91
N GLU A 106 18.66 -2.13 -6.37
CA GLU A 106 18.40 -1.12 -7.38
C GLU A 106 17.78 0.13 -6.76
N GLU A 107 18.02 1.27 -7.39
CA GLU A 107 17.38 2.54 -7.06
C GLU A 107 16.19 2.79 -8.01
N LYS A 108 15.05 3.19 -7.43
CA LYS A 108 13.90 3.75 -8.13
C LYS A 108 13.73 5.20 -7.74
N VAL A 109 13.88 6.09 -8.71
CA VAL A 109 13.62 7.51 -8.53
C VAL A 109 12.24 7.83 -9.11
N ILE A 110 11.30 8.15 -8.24
CA ILE A 110 9.95 8.57 -8.61
C ILE A 110 9.92 10.09 -8.67
N GLN A 111 9.94 10.60 -9.90
CA GLN A 111 9.93 12.02 -10.16
C GLN A 111 8.57 12.63 -9.82
N GLY A 112 8.58 13.66 -9.00
CA GLY A 112 7.37 14.39 -8.59
C GLY A 112 7.72 15.57 -7.69
N ASN A 113 6.87 16.60 -7.72
CA ASN A 113 6.93 17.72 -6.77
C ASN A 113 5.72 17.70 -5.82
N GLN A 114 4.71 16.88 -6.15
CA GLN A 114 3.48 16.72 -5.41
C GLN A 114 2.99 15.28 -5.56
N PHE A 115 2.42 14.76 -4.49
CA PHE A 115 1.85 13.42 -4.44
C PHE A 115 0.43 13.51 -3.92
N LEU A 116 -0.44 12.68 -4.49
CA LEU A 116 -1.73 12.38 -3.90
C LEU A 116 -1.54 11.22 -2.93
N VAL A 117 -2.02 11.36 -1.70
CA VAL A 117 -1.82 10.39 -0.63
C VAL A 117 -3.14 9.98 -0.01
N ALA A 118 -3.43 8.69 -0.03
CA ALA A 118 -4.48 8.07 0.77
C ALA A 118 -3.89 7.55 2.09
N ASP A 119 -4.40 7.99 3.24
CA ASP A 119 -3.92 7.54 4.58
C ASP A 119 -4.87 6.49 5.18
N LEU A 120 -4.50 5.22 5.05
CA LEU A 120 -5.32 4.07 5.41
C LEU A 120 -4.99 3.60 6.84
N ARG A 121 -6.01 3.62 7.71
CA ARG A 121 -5.91 3.13 9.10
C ARG A 121 -6.94 2.04 9.36
N TYR A 122 -6.61 0.83 8.91
CA TYR A 122 -7.48 -0.33 8.94
C TYR A 122 -6.71 -1.55 9.43
N ASP A 123 -7.41 -2.40 10.17
CA ASP A 123 -6.95 -3.77 10.31
C ASP A 123 -6.98 -4.49 8.95
N LYS A 124 -5.99 -5.36 8.70
CA LYS A 124 -5.83 -6.13 7.44
C LYS A 124 -7.07 -6.91 7.00
N TRP A 125 -7.95 -7.30 7.93
CA TRP A 125 -9.16 -8.06 7.63
C TRP A 125 -10.27 -7.22 6.98
N VAL A 126 -10.24 -5.89 7.16
CA VAL A 126 -11.26 -4.96 6.64
C VAL A 126 -10.68 -3.88 5.74
N MET A 127 -9.40 -3.99 5.38
CA MET A 127 -8.76 -3.04 4.47
C MET A 127 -9.45 -3.06 3.11
N PRO A 128 -9.74 -1.88 2.51
CA PRO A 128 -10.25 -1.80 1.14
C PRO A 128 -9.32 -2.50 0.15
N ARG A 129 -9.88 -2.99 -0.96
CA ARG A 129 -9.08 -3.65 -1.99
C ARG A 129 -8.16 -2.63 -2.68
N PRO A 130 -6.95 -3.02 -3.12
CA PRO A 130 -6.04 -2.12 -3.85
C PRO A 130 -6.71 -1.41 -5.03
N ALA A 131 -7.52 -2.12 -5.81
CA ALA A 131 -8.28 -1.55 -6.93
C ALA A 131 -9.23 -0.41 -6.48
N THR A 132 -9.95 -0.59 -5.37
CA THR A 132 -10.85 0.41 -4.81
C THR A 132 -10.08 1.67 -4.40
N ILE A 133 -8.92 1.50 -3.76
CA ILE A 133 -8.09 2.64 -3.34
C ILE A 133 -7.61 3.45 -4.55
N LYS A 134 -7.17 2.76 -5.61
CA LYS A 134 -6.75 3.42 -6.86
C LYS A 134 -7.89 4.13 -7.56
N GLU A 135 -9.08 3.53 -7.58
CA GLU A 135 -10.29 4.13 -8.13
C GLU A 135 -10.67 5.42 -7.38
N ASP A 136 -10.67 5.38 -6.04
CA ASP A 136 -10.98 6.54 -5.19
C ASP A 136 -9.95 7.67 -5.38
N MET A 137 -8.66 7.34 -5.40
CA MET A 137 -7.59 8.31 -5.69
C MET A 137 -7.72 8.91 -7.10
N GLN A 138 -8.07 8.10 -8.10
CA GLN A 138 -8.27 8.58 -9.47
C GLN A 138 -9.50 9.48 -9.57
N ALA A 139 -10.59 9.16 -8.87
CA ALA A 139 -11.80 9.97 -8.81
C ALA A 139 -11.51 11.34 -8.17
N PHE A 140 -10.81 11.34 -7.03
CA PHE A 140 -10.35 12.57 -6.39
C PHE A 140 -9.47 13.41 -7.34
N ALA A 141 -8.51 12.78 -8.02
CA ALA A 141 -7.66 13.49 -8.97
C ALA A 141 -8.48 14.14 -10.11
N VAL A 142 -9.49 13.45 -10.64
CA VAL A 142 -10.38 14.01 -11.69
C VAL A 142 -11.19 15.19 -11.16
N GLU A 143 -11.82 15.06 -9.98
CA GLU A 143 -12.59 16.13 -9.35
C GLU A 143 -11.74 17.40 -9.12
N HIS A 144 -10.48 17.21 -8.74
CA HIS A 144 -9.53 18.28 -8.46
C HIS A 144 -8.66 18.67 -9.67
N HIS A 145 -8.97 18.20 -10.88
CA HIS A 145 -8.26 18.51 -12.12
C HIS A 145 -6.76 18.15 -12.11
N LEU A 146 -6.37 17.19 -11.28
CA LEU A 146 -5.03 16.64 -11.17
C LEU A 146 -4.85 15.52 -12.20
N THR A 147 -3.60 15.18 -12.51
CA THR A 147 -3.27 14.02 -13.35
C THR A 147 -2.24 13.18 -12.62
N LEU A 148 -2.57 11.92 -12.37
CA LEU A 148 -1.66 10.97 -11.73
C LEU A 148 -0.74 10.34 -12.77
N SER A 149 0.48 9.97 -12.36
CA SER A 149 1.44 9.27 -13.22
C SER A 149 1.02 7.84 -13.59
N GLY A 150 0.06 7.26 -12.87
CA GLY A 150 -0.31 5.84 -12.95
C GLY A 150 0.53 4.92 -12.07
N ILE A 151 1.54 5.45 -11.38
CA ILE A 151 2.32 4.73 -10.37
C ILE A 151 1.64 4.89 -9.01
N PHE A 152 1.49 3.80 -8.28
CA PHE A 152 0.99 3.77 -6.91
C PHE A 152 2.03 3.09 -6.02
N ILE A 153 2.35 3.72 -4.91
CA ILE A 153 3.44 3.36 -4.02
C ILE A 153 2.83 3.17 -2.64
N ASP A 154 2.86 1.93 -2.15
CA ASP A 154 2.43 1.66 -0.79
C ASP A 154 3.58 2.00 0.14
N ARG A 155 3.32 2.81 1.15
CA ARG A 155 4.22 3.14 2.26
C ARG A 155 3.70 2.47 3.52
N LEU A 156 4.40 1.44 3.96
CA LEU A 156 3.99 0.56 5.06
C LEU A 156 4.54 1.12 6.37
N LEU A 157 3.76 1.95 7.06
CA LEU A 157 4.18 2.59 8.31
C LEU A 157 4.07 1.63 9.48
N ARG A 158 2.95 0.90 9.57
CA ARG A 158 2.64 -0.12 10.60
C ARG A 158 1.69 -1.18 10.02
N GLU A 159 1.45 -2.27 10.74
CA GLU A 159 0.53 -3.33 10.29
C GLU A 159 -0.90 -2.84 9.99
N ASP A 160 -1.35 -1.82 10.72
CA ASP A 160 -2.68 -1.21 10.61
C ASP A 160 -2.67 0.16 9.92
N HIS A 161 -1.50 0.61 9.43
CA HIS A 161 -1.30 1.94 8.90
C HIS A 161 -0.47 1.92 7.62
N VAL A 162 -1.14 2.08 6.49
CA VAL A 162 -0.54 2.13 5.16
C VAL A 162 -0.90 3.46 4.53
N GLN A 163 0.03 4.07 3.81
CA GLN A 163 -0.31 5.17 2.92
C GLN A 163 -0.12 4.73 1.47
N VAL A 164 -1.03 5.12 0.58
CA VAL A 164 -0.86 4.89 -0.86
C VAL A 164 -0.57 6.23 -1.51
N TRP A 165 0.60 6.31 -2.15
CA TRP A 165 1.13 7.53 -2.75
C TRP A 165 1.08 7.42 -4.28
N ALA A 166 0.55 8.44 -4.93
CA ALA A 166 0.52 8.55 -6.38
C ALA A 166 1.13 9.88 -6.83
N PRO A 167 2.23 9.87 -7.62
CA PRO A 167 2.84 11.09 -8.12
C PRO A 167 1.87 11.88 -9.01
N ILE A 168 1.78 13.18 -8.80
CA ILE A 168 1.02 14.10 -9.64
C ILE A 168 1.93 14.61 -10.75
N VAL A 169 1.51 14.41 -12.00
CA VAL A 169 2.22 14.91 -13.17
C VAL A 169 1.62 16.23 -13.64
N LYS A 170 2.48 17.18 -14.01
CA LYS A 170 2.03 18.37 -14.73
C LYS A 170 1.52 17.93 -16.10
N LYS A 171 0.29 18.34 -16.46
CA LYS A 171 -0.15 18.28 -17.86
C LYS A 171 0.85 19.09 -18.70
N LYS A 172 1.46 18.43 -19.69
CA LYS A 172 2.25 19.12 -20.72
C LYS A 172 1.33 19.89 -21.64
#